data_AF-A0A972ZGB1-F1
#
_entry.id   AF-A0A972ZGB1-F1
#
_cell.length_a   1.000
_cell.length_b   1.000
_cell.length_c   1.000
_cell.angle_alpha   90.00
_cell.angle_beta   90.00
_cell.angle_gamma   90.00
#
_symmetry.space_group_name_H-M   'P 1'
#
loop_
_entity.id
_entity.type
_entity.pdbx_description
1 polymer ?
#
loop_
_entity_poly.entity_id
_entity_poly.type
_entity_poly.pdbx_seq_one_letter_code
_entity_poly.pdbx_strand_id
1 'polypeptide(L)'
;MAKTYMVGGDYLREKVIATVFYGFRTIKKPASITVHPEMMKKIRDDFRDKVVAPKNIGDAEMFFGLPVIEDPTKGKDHISVE
;
A
#
# COMPACT_ATOMS: atom_id res chain seq x y z
N MET A 1 20.58 21.31 -0.84
CA MET A 1 20.02 21.13 0.51
C MET A 1 19.32 19.78 0.57
N ALA A 2 19.88 18.82 1.30
CA ALA A 2 19.25 17.53 1.49
C ALA A 2 18.04 17.70 2.44
N LYS A 3 16.85 17.31 1.99
CA LYS A 3 15.66 17.27 2.85
C LYS A 3 15.77 16.04 3.75
N THR A 4 16.14 16.24 5.00
CA THR A 4 16.13 15.19 6.03
C THR A 4 14.69 15.01 6.50
N TYR A 5 14.09 13.85 6.22
CA TYR A 5 12.77 13.51 6.74
C TYR A 5 12.93 12.82 8.08
N MET A 6 12.33 13.37 9.14
CA MET A 6 12.24 12.69 10.43
C MET A 6 11.38 11.43 10.26
N VAL A 7 11.97 10.25 10.44
CA VAL A 7 11.26 8.97 10.44
C VAL A 7 10.76 8.72 11.86
N GLY A 8 9.46 9.01 12.09
CA GLY A 8 8.77 8.66 13.33
C GLY A 8 8.58 7.14 13.45
N GLY A 9 8.49 6.63 14.68
CA GLY A 9 8.71 5.24 15.09
C GLY A 9 7.77 4.14 14.58
N ASP A 10 6.95 4.38 13.57
CA ASP A 10 6.16 3.34 12.89
C ASP A 10 6.63 3.20 11.45
N TYR A 11 7.42 2.15 11.18
CA TYR A 11 7.92 1.78 9.85
C TYR A 11 6.80 1.28 8.91
N LEU A 12 5.56 1.77 9.07
CA LEU A 12 4.40 1.32 8.32
C LEU A 12 4.62 1.51 6.82
N ARG A 13 5.08 2.70 6.43
CA ARG A 13 5.34 3.04 5.02
C ARG A 13 6.40 2.14 4.42
N GLU A 14 7.53 1.96 5.11
CA GLU A 14 8.63 1.12 4.69
C GLU A 14 8.18 -0.34 4.54
N LYS A 15 7.41 -0.85 5.50
CA LYS A 15 6.84 -2.20 5.45
C LYS A 15 5.88 -2.36 4.27
N VAL A 16 4.99 -1.40 4.03
CA VAL A 16 4.06 -1.44 2.89
C VAL A 16 4.82 -1.46 1.56
N ILE A 17 5.79 -0.55 1.38
CA ILE A 17 6.60 -0.50 0.16
C ILE A 17 7.37 -1.80 -0.04
N ALA A 18 8.00 -2.32 1.03
CA ALA A 18 8.74 -3.57 0.98
C ALA A 18 7.84 -4.76 0.62
N THR A 19 6.65 -4.86 1.21
CA THR A 19 5.68 -5.91 0.88
C THR A 19 5.25 -5.85 -0.58
N VAL A 20 4.93 -4.66 -1.09
CA VAL A 20 4.54 -4.50 -2.50
C VAL A 20 5.67 -4.89 -3.45
N PHE A 21 6.89 -4.41 -3.20
CA PHE A 21 8.04 -4.75 -4.03
C PHE A 21 8.43 -6.23 -3.93
N TYR A 22 8.31 -6.83 -2.75
CA TYR A 22 8.50 -8.27 -2.59
C TYR A 22 7.46 -9.06 -3.39
N GLY A 23 6.20 -8.62 -3.38
CA GLY A 23 5.13 -9.18 -4.19
C GLY A 23 5.45 -9.12 -5.69
N PHE A 24 5.84 -7.95 -6.21
CA PHE A 24 6.23 -7.79 -7.63
C PHE A 24 7.44 -8.64 -8.01
N ARG A 25 8.32 -8.95 -7.06
CA ARG A 25 9.48 -9.81 -7.31
C ARG A 25 9.12 -11.29 -7.32
N THR A 26 8.13 -11.70 -6.55
CA THR A 26 7.81 -13.13 -6.33
C THR A 26 6.64 -13.61 -7.19
N ILE A 27 5.72 -12.73 -7.57
CA ILE A 27 4.52 -13.05 -8.35
C ILE A 27 4.78 -12.74 -9.82
N LYS A 28 4.62 -13.75 -10.68
CA LYS A 28 4.94 -13.66 -12.11
C LYS A 28 4.07 -12.66 -12.88
N LYS A 29 2.82 -12.46 -12.44
CA LYS A 29 1.83 -11.58 -13.06
C LYS A 29 0.95 -10.95 -11.97
N PRO A 30 1.43 -9.94 -11.25
CA PRO A 30 0.66 -9.32 -10.20
C PRO A 30 -0.53 -8.56 -10.81
N ALA A 31 -1.71 -8.75 -10.24
CA ALA A 31 -2.99 -8.31 -10.75
C ALA A 31 -3.72 -7.36 -9.79
N SER A 32 -3.51 -7.49 -8.48
CA SER A 32 -4.16 -6.66 -7.46
C SER A 32 -3.32 -6.50 -6.20
N ILE A 33 -3.67 -5.50 -5.39
CA ILE A 33 -3.23 -5.38 -4.00
C ILE A 33 -4.42 -5.66 -3.10
N THR A 34 -4.36 -6.75 -2.36
CA THR A 34 -5.40 -7.12 -1.40
C THR A 34 -4.99 -6.63 -0.01
N VAL A 35 -5.89 -5.92 0.66
CA VAL A 35 -5.57 -5.23 1.92
C VAL A 35 -6.79 -5.25 2.83
N HIS A 36 -6.57 -5.33 4.14
CA HIS A 36 -7.67 -5.20 5.09
C HIS A 36 -8.17 -3.74 5.16
N PRO A 37 -9.48 -3.47 5.27
CA PRO A 37 -10.02 -2.10 5.31
C PRO A 37 -9.37 -1.17 6.35
N GLU A 38 -9.12 -1.67 7.56
CA GLU A 38 -8.45 -0.89 8.62
C GLU A 38 -7.01 -0.55 8.25
N MET A 39 -6.29 -1.47 7.61
CA MET A 39 -4.93 -1.22 7.12
C MET A 39 -4.96 -0.20 5.97
N MET A 40 -5.92 -0.33 5.06
CA MET A 40 -6.07 0.60 3.95
C MET A 40 -6.35 2.03 4.41
N LYS A 41 -7.16 2.19 5.46
CA LYS A 41 -7.38 3.49 6.11
C LYS A 41 -6.07 4.10 6.61
N LYS A 42 -5.25 3.32 7.33
CA LYS A 42 -3.92 3.77 7.78
C LYS A 42 -3.03 4.16 6.61
N ILE A 43 -3.03 3.37 5.53
CA ILE A 43 -2.27 3.67 4.31
C ILE A 43 -2.71 5.00 3.68
N ARG A 44 -4.02 5.22 3.53
CA ARG A 44 -4.55 6.49 2.97
C ARG A 44 -4.13 7.70 3.79
N ASP A 45 -4.12 7.58 5.12
CA ASP A 45 -3.70 8.66 6.01
C ASP A 45 -2.19 8.90 5.93
N ASP A 46 -1.37 7.86 6.01
CA ASP A 46 0.10 7.97 6.00
C ASP A 46 0.69 8.35 4.64
N PHE A 47 -0.01 8.00 3.56
CA PHE A 47 0.46 8.25 2.19
C PHE A 47 -0.18 9.46 1.53
N ARG A 48 -1.18 10.12 2.15
CA ARG A 48 -2.00 11.20 1.53
C ARG A 48 -1.23 12.20 0.66
N ASP A 49 -0.13 12.74 1.17
CA ASP A 49 0.67 13.77 0.49
C ASP A 49 1.91 13.20 -0.23
N LYS A 50 1.94 11.89 -0.47
CA LYS A 50 3.08 11.19 -1.08
C LYS A 50 2.80 10.86 -2.54
N VAL A 51 3.86 10.83 -3.34
CA VAL A 51 3.79 10.51 -4.77
C VAL A 51 3.20 9.11 -5.01
N VAL A 52 3.49 8.19 -4.09
CA VAL A 52 3.03 6.80 -4.12
C VAL A 52 1.68 6.59 -3.42
N ALA A 53 0.93 7.65 -3.13
CA ALA A 53 -0.40 7.52 -2.52
C ALA A 53 -1.35 6.67 -3.39
N PRO A 54 -2.27 5.92 -2.77
CA PRO A 54 -3.42 5.37 -3.46
C PRO A 54 -4.18 6.48 -4.20
N LYS A 55 -4.66 6.21 -5.41
CA LYS A 55 -5.41 7.17 -6.23
C LYS A 55 -6.59 6.49 -6.90
N ASN A 56 -7.74 7.17 -6.91
CA ASN A 56 -8.89 6.73 -7.69
C ASN A 56 -8.66 7.01 -9.18
N ILE A 57 -8.79 5.97 -10.01
CA ILE A 57 -8.74 6.04 -11.46
C ILE A 57 -9.99 5.33 -11.99
N GLY A 58 -10.96 6.12 -12.47
CA GLY A 58 -12.29 5.61 -12.80
C GLY A 58 -13.00 5.10 -11.54
N ASP A 59 -13.50 3.87 -11.60
CA ASP A 59 -14.25 3.24 -10.50
C ASP A 59 -13.37 2.42 -9.54
N ALA A 60 -12.05 2.43 -9.73
CA ALA A 60 -11.10 1.66 -8.91
C ALA A 60 -10.10 2.56 -8.19
N GLU A 61 -9.78 2.23 -6.93
CA GLU A 61 -8.61 2.78 -6.26
C GLU A 61 -7.37 1.99 -6.67
N MET A 62 -6.34 2.70 -7.13
CA MET A 62 -5.10 2.14 -7.62
C MET A 62 -3.98 2.43 -6.62
N PHE A 63 -3.15 1.44 -6.34
CA PHE A 63 -1.98 1.57 -5.49
C PHE A 63 -0.81 0.84 -6.12
N PHE A 64 0.35 1.50 -6.22
CA PHE A 64 1.52 0.96 -6.95
C PHE A 64 1.22 0.45 -8.38
N GLY A 65 0.21 1.03 -9.05
CA GLY A 65 -0.20 0.65 -10.40
C GLY A 65 -1.14 -0.56 -10.50
N LEU A 66 -1.59 -1.11 -9.36
CA LEU A 66 -2.56 -2.20 -9.31
C LEU A 66 -3.86 -1.77 -8.62
N PRO A 67 -5.01 -2.35 -8.98
CA PRO A 67 -6.27 -2.14 -8.28
C PRO A 67 -6.18 -2.65 -6.84
N VAL A 68 -6.74 -1.90 -5.92
CA VAL A 68 -6.86 -2.26 -4.51
C VAL A 68 -8.15 -3.03 -4.28
N ILE A 69 -8.05 -4.15 -3.57
CA ILE A 69 -9.18 -4.96 -3.10
C ILE A 69 -9.17 -4.91 -1.57
N GLU A 70 -10.22 -4.33 -0.99
CA GLU A 70 -10.41 -4.33 0.45
C GLU A 70 -11.13 -5.61 0.91
N ASP A 71 -10.44 -6.48 1.65
CA ASP A 71 -10.98 -7.75 2.15
C ASP A 71 -11.05 -7.78 3.69
N PRO A 72 -12.26 -7.65 4.28
CA PRO A 72 -12.45 -7.67 5.74
C PRO A 72 -12.29 -9.06 6.37
N THR A 73 -12.19 -10.13 5.58
CA THR A 73 -11.97 -11.49 6.11
C THR A 73 -10.52 -11.75 6.52
N LYS A 74 -9.60 -10.87 6.11
CA LYS A 74 -8.17 -10.95 6.44
C LYS A 74 -7.88 -10.35 7.82
N GLY A 75 -6.69 -10.61 8.35
CA GLY A 75 -6.22 -9.98 9.58
C GLY A 75 -6.12 -8.45 9.44
N LYS A 76 -6.31 -7.71 10.53
CA LYS A 76 -6.39 -6.24 10.52
C LYS A 76 -5.17 -5.52 9.93
N ASP A 77 -4.00 -6.14 10.00
CA ASP A 77 -2.73 -5.61 9.49
C ASP A 77 -2.29 -6.29 8.17
N HIS A 78 -3.23 -6.91 7.45
CA HIS A 78 -2.95 -7.63 6.21
C HIS A 78 -2.83 -6.70 5.01
N ILE A 79 -1.77 -6.91 4.23
CA ILE A 79 -1.57 -6.41 2.88
C ILE A 79 -0.78 -7.44 2.08
N SER A 80 -1.20 -7.73 0.86
CA SER A 80 -0.51 -8.61 -0.08
C SER A 80 -0.63 -8.08 -1.51
N VAL A 81 0.32 -8.48 -2.34
CA VAL A 81 0.16 -8.44 -3.79
C VAL A 81 -0.31 -9.82 -4.21
N GLU A 82 -1.21 -9.89 -5.18
CA GLU A 82 -1.73 -11.13 -5.76
C GLU A 82 -1.53 -11.14 -7.27
#